data_AF-A0A966G9F4-F1
#
_entry.id   AF-A0A966G9F4-F1
#
_cell.length_a   1.000
_cell.length_b   1.000
_cell.length_c   1.000
_cell.angle_alpha   90.00
_cell.angle_beta   90.00
_cell.angle_gamma   90.00
#
_symmetry.space_group_name_H-M   'P 1'
#
loop_
_entity.id
_entity.type
_entity.pdbx_description
1 polymer ?
#
loop_
_entity_poly.entity_id
_entity_poly.type
_entity_poly.pdbx_seq_one_letter_code
_entity_poly.pdbx_strand_id
1 'polypeptide(L)'
;MSFHELTQYINRYQVHSYSKLKRHIVIRHEDFKRIQHRFKPTKTVFHWWRPTWRSTDRLRHWHAVKFDEFVELHCDFGNLNRHYLLGLLHLFVDVLGYMTWCFLRHGKPWHKRDFSHLKDIKTHHPFHLANVFSARIGLCLLDSKLSHKKTA
;
A
#
# COMPACT_ATOMS: atom_id res chain seq x y z
N MET A 1 -5.28 -14.28 9.58
CA MET A 1 -4.61 -13.04 9.17
C MET A 1 -5.61 -11.88 9.09
N SER A 2 -5.61 -11.00 10.08
CA SER A 2 -6.31 -9.72 10.09
C SER A 2 -5.74 -8.76 9.03
N PHE A 3 -6.48 -7.68 8.73
CA PHE A 3 -5.98 -6.61 7.88
C PHE A 3 -4.64 -6.03 8.37
N HIS A 4 -4.47 -5.92 9.70
CA HIS A 4 -3.24 -5.42 10.31
C HIS A 4 -2.06 -6.36 10.03
N GLU A 5 -2.24 -7.66 10.24
CA GLU A 5 -1.20 -8.66 9.97
C GLU A 5 -0.84 -8.71 8.46
N LEU A 6 -1.84 -8.63 7.58
CA LEU A 6 -1.61 -8.54 6.13
C LEU A 6 -0.81 -7.29 5.76
N THR A 7 -1.15 -6.15 6.38
CA THR A 7 -0.44 -4.89 6.16
C THR A 7 1.00 -4.96 6.65
N GLN A 8 1.26 -5.58 7.82
CA GLN A 8 2.62 -5.81 8.31
C GLN A 8 3.41 -6.72 7.37
N TYR A 9 2.78 -7.78 6.85
CA TYR A 9 3.40 -8.66 5.86
C TYR A 9 3.78 -7.87 4.60
N ILE A 10 2.85 -7.14 3.98
CA ILE A 10 3.12 -6.35 2.78
C ILE A 10 4.26 -5.36 3.01
N ASN A 11 4.27 -4.68 4.15
CA ASN A 11 5.33 -3.74 4.52
C ASN A 11 6.70 -4.39 4.73
N ARG A 12 6.77 -5.69 5.04
CA ARG A 12 8.03 -6.41 5.19
C ARG A 12 8.66 -6.78 3.85
N TYR A 13 7.83 -7.09 2.86
CA TYR A 13 8.24 -7.51 1.51
C TYR A 13 8.17 -6.37 0.48
N GLN A 14 7.98 -5.12 0.93
CA GLN A 14 7.99 -3.95 0.03
C GLN A 14 9.36 -3.79 -0.63
N VAL A 15 9.36 -3.69 -1.94
CA VAL A 15 10.53 -3.31 -2.75
C VAL A 15 10.55 -1.80 -2.96
N HIS A 16 9.37 -1.19 -3.07
CA HIS A 16 9.22 0.25 -3.27
C HIS A 16 7.91 0.77 -2.66
N SER A 17 7.87 2.05 -2.29
CA SER A 17 6.64 2.74 -1.89
C SER A 17 6.59 4.13 -2.53
N TYR A 18 5.51 4.42 -3.26
CA TYR A 18 5.31 5.72 -3.91
C TYR A 18 4.68 6.76 -2.98
N SER A 19 4.17 6.32 -1.82
CA SER A 19 3.51 7.19 -0.85
C SER A 19 4.24 7.16 0.48
N LYS A 20 4.44 8.33 1.10
CA LYS A 20 4.94 8.42 2.48
C LYS A 20 4.02 7.71 3.48
N LEU A 21 2.72 7.63 3.17
CA LEU A 21 1.72 6.94 3.97
C LEU A 21 1.67 5.42 3.71
N LYS A 22 2.58 4.88 2.88
CA LYS A 22 2.64 3.46 2.50
C LYS A 22 1.31 2.88 2.02
N ARG A 23 0.48 3.73 1.41
CA ARG A 23 -0.77 3.31 0.76
C ARG A 23 -0.56 2.71 -0.61
N HIS A 24 0.67 2.73 -1.10
CA HIS A 24 0.97 2.40 -2.47
C HIS A 24 2.36 1.75 -2.55
N ILE A 25 2.37 0.42 -2.55
CA ILE A 25 3.53 -0.42 -2.33
C ILE A 25 3.73 -1.34 -3.54
N VAL A 26 4.97 -1.63 -3.90
CA VAL A 26 5.30 -2.65 -4.89
C VAL A 26 6.00 -3.80 -4.19
N ILE A 27 5.54 -5.03 -4.44
CA ILE A 27 6.18 -6.28 -4.00
C ILE A 27 6.48 -7.18 -5.19
N ARG A 28 7.33 -8.18 -5.02
CA ARG A 28 7.53 -9.22 -6.04
C ARG A 28 6.27 -10.08 -6.14
N HIS A 29 5.97 -10.55 -7.35
CA HIS A 29 4.81 -11.42 -7.59
C HIS A 29 4.92 -12.74 -6.82
N GLU A 30 6.12 -13.27 -6.61
CA GLU A 30 6.35 -14.46 -5.78
C GLU A 30 5.95 -14.26 -4.32
N ASP A 31 6.29 -13.10 -3.74
CA ASP A 31 5.88 -12.74 -2.38
C ASP A 31 4.36 -12.55 -2.28
N PHE A 32 3.75 -12.00 -3.33
CA PHE A 32 2.30 -11.86 -3.43
C PHE A 32 1.59 -13.22 -3.45
N LYS A 33 2.09 -14.22 -4.19
CA LYS A 33 1.48 -15.56 -4.26
C LYS A 33 1.24 -16.17 -2.87
N ARG A 34 2.13 -15.90 -1.91
CA ARG A 34 2.01 -16.39 -0.51
C ARG A 34 0.79 -15.83 0.21
N ILE A 35 0.38 -14.60 -0.12
CA ILE A 35 -0.79 -13.93 0.47
C ILE A 35 -1.99 -13.85 -0.48
N GLN A 36 -1.86 -14.32 -1.72
CA GLN A 36 -2.89 -14.20 -2.76
C GLN A 36 -4.24 -14.81 -2.35
N HIS A 37 -4.22 -15.89 -1.57
CA HIS A 37 -5.43 -16.53 -1.03
C HIS A 37 -6.29 -15.61 -0.14
N ARG A 38 -5.75 -14.47 0.31
CA ARG A 38 -6.47 -13.42 1.05
C ARG A 38 -7.20 -12.43 0.15
N PHE A 39 -7.03 -12.55 -1.18
CA PHE A 39 -7.61 -11.66 -2.16
C PHE A 39 -8.60 -12.41 -3.06
N LYS A 40 -9.64 -11.71 -3.51
CA LYS A 40 -10.57 -12.19 -4.53
C LYS A 40 -10.23 -11.57 -5.88
N PRO A 41 -10.25 -12.33 -6.99
CA PRO A 41 -10.11 -11.77 -8.32
C PRO A 41 -11.14 -10.66 -8.57
N THR A 42 -10.71 -9.57 -9.17
CA THR A 42 -11.57 -8.45 -9.57
C THR A 42 -11.27 -8.04 -11.01
N LYS A 43 -12.23 -7.36 -11.65
CA LYS A 43 -11.99 -6.60 -12.87
C LYS A 43 -12.16 -5.13 -12.52
N THR A 44 -11.19 -4.31 -12.88
CA THR A 44 -11.28 -2.86 -12.71
C THR A 44 -11.22 -2.17 -14.06
N VAL A 45 -11.93 -1.05 -14.21
CA VAL A 45 -12.02 -0.32 -15.48
C VAL A 45 -10.64 0.20 -15.91
N PHE A 46 -9.80 0.62 -14.95
CA PHE A 46 -8.48 1.18 -15.25
C PHE A 46 -7.40 0.14 -15.56
N HIS A 47 -7.63 -1.13 -15.22
CA HIS A 47 -6.67 -2.21 -15.43
C HIS A 47 -7.33 -3.49 -15.98
N TRP A 48 -8.34 -3.33 -16.84
CA TRP A 48 -9.17 -4.44 -17.32
C TRP A 48 -8.38 -5.51 -18.08
N TRP A 49 -7.25 -5.16 -18.69
CA TRP A 49 -6.35 -6.06 -19.41
C TRP A 49 -5.36 -6.80 -18.50
N ARG A 50 -5.36 -6.52 -17.20
CA ARG A 50 -4.42 -7.10 -16.24
C ARG A 50 -5.14 -7.90 -15.16
N PRO A 51 -4.49 -8.94 -14.63
CA PRO A 51 -4.97 -9.58 -13.41
C PRO A 51 -5.01 -8.57 -12.25
N THR A 52 -6.18 -8.43 -11.63
CA THR A 52 -6.36 -7.63 -10.42
C THR A 52 -7.04 -8.45 -9.33
N TRP A 53 -6.70 -8.16 -8.08
CA TRP A 53 -7.31 -8.81 -6.92
C TRP A 53 -7.59 -7.83 -5.80
N ARG A 54 -8.61 -8.10 -5.00
CA ARG A 54 -9.04 -7.26 -3.89
C ARG A 54 -9.17 -8.07 -2.60
N SER A 55 -8.56 -7.60 -1.52
CA SER A 55 -8.77 -8.16 -0.18
C SER A 55 -10.20 -7.94 0.31
N THR A 56 -10.66 -8.76 1.25
CA THR A 56 -12.09 -8.85 1.60
C THR A 56 -12.55 -7.90 2.70
N ASP A 57 -11.67 -7.04 3.21
CA ASP A 57 -11.96 -6.13 4.31
C ASP A 57 -12.96 -5.02 3.93
N ARG A 58 -13.71 -4.49 4.91
CA ARG A 58 -14.83 -3.56 4.69
C ARG A 58 -14.39 -2.09 4.58
N LEU A 59 -13.71 -1.59 5.60
CA LEU A 59 -13.39 -0.16 5.75
C LEU A 59 -12.17 0.26 4.95
N ARG A 60 -11.18 -0.61 4.89
CA ARG A 60 -9.96 -0.47 4.09
C ARG A 60 -9.69 -1.78 3.44
N HIS A 61 -9.14 -1.76 2.24
CA HIS A 61 -8.77 -2.97 1.56
C HIS A 61 -7.53 -2.73 0.71
N TRP A 62 -6.69 -3.75 0.62
CA TRP A 62 -5.65 -3.84 -0.39
C TRP A 62 -6.27 -4.26 -1.71
N HIS A 63 -6.00 -3.51 -2.77
CA HIS A 63 -6.22 -3.90 -4.15
C HIS A 63 -4.84 -4.06 -4.81
N ALA A 64 -4.72 -5.11 -5.62
CA ALA A 64 -3.48 -5.65 -6.14
C ALA A 64 -3.59 -5.71 -7.67
N VAL A 65 -2.58 -5.20 -8.36
CA VAL A 65 -2.52 -5.17 -9.83
C VAL A 65 -1.19 -5.78 -10.28
N LYS A 66 -1.25 -6.78 -11.17
CA LYS A 66 -0.03 -7.46 -11.65
C LYS A 66 0.69 -6.63 -12.71
N PHE A 67 2.01 -6.50 -12.56
CA PHE A 67 2.94 -5.94 -13.53
C PHE A 67 4.14 -6.87 -13.70
N ASP A 68 4.06 -7.77 -14.68
CA ASP A 68 5.11 -8.76 -14.98
C ASP A 68 5.55 -9.55 -13.74
N GLU A 69 6.75 -9.25 -13.23
CA GLU A 69 7.38 -9.87 -12.03
C GLU A 69 6.98 -9.21 -10.71
N PHE A 70 6.23 -8.11 -10.78
CA PHE A 70 5.84 -7.30 -9.63
C PHE A 70 4.32 -7.26 -9.48
N VAL A 71 3.88 -6.95 -8.26
CA VAL A 71 2.50 -6.65 -7.93
C VAL A 71 2.47 -5.32 -7.21
N GLU A 72 1.70 -4.40 -7.79
CA GLU A 72 1.40 -3.11 -7.20
C GLU A 72 0.20 -3.27 -6.26
N LEU A 73 0.34 -2.78 -5.03
CA LEU A 73 -0.64 -2.85 -3.97
C LEU A 73 -1.03 -1.43 -3.54
N HIS A 74 -2.29 -1.07 -3.75
CA HIS A 74 -2.90 0.15 -3.18
C HIS A 74 -3.80 -0.21 -1.98
N CYS A 75 -3.72 0.59 -0.93
CA CYS A 75 -4.66 0.54 0.18
C CYS A 75 -5.73 1.60 -0.03
N ASP A 76 -6.92 1.14 -0.39
CA ASP A 76 -8.08 1.96 -0.68
C ASP A 76 -9.01 2.03 0.54
N PHE A 77 -9.75 3.14 0.68
CA PHE A 77 -10.84 3.23 1.65
C PHE A 77 -12.16 2.81 1.03
N GLY A 78 -12.97 2.10 1.81
CA GLY A 78 -14.29 1.66 1.39
C GLY A 78 -14.23 0.47 0.44
N ASN A 79 -15.16 -0.47 0.61
CA ASN A 79 -15.30 -1.60 -0.29
C ASN A 79 -16.68 -1.53 -0.97
N LEU A 80 -16.67 -1.14 -2.25
CA LEU A 80 -17.86 -1.08 -3.12
C LEU A 80 -18.69 -2.36 -3.07
N ASN A 81 -18.04 -3.52 -2.92
CA ASN A 81 -18.71 -4.82 -2.90
C ASN A 81 -19.45 -5.09 -1.59
N ARG A 82 -19.30 -4.25 -0.56
CA ARG A 82 -19.93 -4.43 0.75
C ARG A 82 -20.77 -3.23 1.21
N HIS A 83 -20.39 -2.00 0.86
CA HIS A 83 -21.13 -0.79 1.24
C HIS A 83 -21.10 0.24 0.10
N TYR A 84 -22.24 0.46 -0.55
CA TYR A 84 -22.38 1.38 -1.68
C TYR A 84 -21.96 2.82 -1.35
N LEU A 85 -22.37 3.34 -0.19
CA LEU A 85 -22.00 4.70 0.27
C LEU A 85 -20.49 4.88 0.44
N LEU A 86 -19.81 3.92 1.06
CA LEU A 86 -18.35 3.95 1.18
C LEU A 86 -17.68 3.80 -0.20
N GLY A 87 -18.35 3.11 -1.12
CA GLY A 87 -17.91 3.01 -2.50
C GLY A 87 -18.02 4.29 -3.31
N LEU A 88 -19.06 5.09 -3.08
CA LEU A 88 -19.16 6.44 -3.64
C LEU A 88 -18.04 7.33 -3.11
N LEU A 89 -17.79 7.32 -1.79
CA LEU A 89 -16.70 8.08 -1.19
C LEU A 89 -15.34 7.71 -1.82
N HIS A 90 -15.09 6.41 -2.02
CA HIS A 90 -13.90 5.90 -2.70
C HIS A 90 -13.77 6.44 -4.13
N LEU A 91 -14.87 6.44 -4.90
CA LEU A 91 -14.87 6.95 -6.28
C LEU A 91 -14.49 8.44 -6.32
N PHE A 92 -15.07 9.27 -5.45
CA PHE A 92 -14.82 10.71 -5.49
C PHE A 92 -13.46 11.10 -4.91
N VAL A 93 -13.05 10.50 -3.79
CA VAL A 93 -11.83 10.90 -3.09
C VAL A 93 -10.60 10.27 -3.71
N ASP A 94 -10.63 8.96 -3.95
CA ASP A 94 -9.45 8.24 -4.41
C ASP A 94 -9.34 8.27 -5.94
N VAL A 95 -10.41 7.88 -6.65
CA VAL A 95 -10.37 7.74 -8.12
C VAL A 95 -10.37 9.10 -8.81
N LEU A 96 -11.40 9.92 -8.58
CA LEU A 96 -11.51 11.23 -9.25
C LEU A 96 -10.43 12.22 -8.80
N GLY A 97 -10.04 12.17 -7.52
CA GLY A 97 -8.90 12.93 -7.01
C GLY A 97 -7.60 12.58 -7.75
N TYR A 98 -7.30 11.28 -7.90
CA TYR A 98 -6.14 10.81 -8.63
C TYR A 98 -6.20 11.15 -10.13
N MET A 99 -7.35 10.93 -10.78
CA MET A 99 -7.53 11.26 -12.20
C MET A 99 -7.33 12.75 -12.48
N THR A 100 -7.90 13.62 -11.64
CA THR A 100 -7.74 15.08 -11.74
C THR A 100 -6.26 15.45 -11.60
N TRP A 101 -5.58 14.92 -10.59
CA TRP A 101 -4.16 15.16 -10.39
C TRP A 101 -3.30 14.68 -11.57
N CYS A 102 -3.58 13.49 -12.11
CA CYS A 102 -2.91 12.97 -13.31
C CYS A 102 -3.16 13.85 -14.54
N PHE A 103 -4.40 14.31 -14.72
CA PHE A 103 -4.76 15.16 -15.85
C PHE A 103 -3.99 16.49 -15.80
N LEU A 104 -3.96 17.15 -14.64
CA LEU A 104 -3.23 18.40 -14.43
C LEU A 104 -1.71 18.24 -14.62
N ARG A 105 -1.13 17.10 -14.24
CA ARG A 105 0.32 16.89 -14.25
C ARG A 105 0.86 16.25 -15.53
N HIS A 106 0.07 15.41 -16.19
CA HIS A 106 0.51 14.56 -17.29
C HIS A 106 -0.34 14.73 -18.56
N GLY A 107 -1.39 15.56 -18.54
CA GLY A 107 -2.32 15.73 -19.64
C GLY A 107 -3.15 14.48 -19.96
N LYS A 108 -3.16 13.49 -19.06
CA LYS A 108 -3.85 12.20 -19.22
C LYS A 108 -4.47 11.80 -17.87
N PRO A 109 -5.63 11.13 -17.84
CA PRO A 109 -6.29 10.79 -16.58
C PRO A 109 -5.67 9.57 -15.87
N TRP A 110 -4.52 9.08 -16.35
CA TRP A 110 -3.75 8.00 -15.74
C TRP A 110 -2.26 8.23 -15.94
N HIS A 111 -1.46 7.65 -15.05
CA HIS A 111 -0.01 7.59 -15.18
C HIS A 111 0.45 6.19 -15.59
N LYS A 112 1.28 6.07 -16.62
CA LYS A 112 1.87 4.79 -17.02
C LYS A 112 2.94 4.40 -15.99
N ARG A 113 2.69 3.34 -15.23
CA ARG A 113 3.68 2.75 -14.31
C ARG A 113 4.73 1.99 -15.11
N ASP A 114 6.00 2.20 -14.75
CA ASP A 114 7.13 1.40 -15.22
C ASP A 114 7.98 0.98 -14.02
N PHE A 115 8.20 -0.34 -13.89
CA PHE A 115 9.00 -0.95 -12.83
C PHE A 115 10.33 -1.53 -13.36
N SER A 116 10.72 -1.17 -14.58
CA SER A 116 12.02 -1.54 -15.17
C SER A 116 13.18 -1.25 -14.21
N HIS A 117 13.18 -0.08 -13.58
CA HIS A 117 14.17 0.34 -12.58
C HIS A 117 14.21 -0.52 -11.30
N LEU A 118 13.20 -1.34 -11.03
CA LEU A 118 13.15 -2.23 -9.87
C LEU A 118 13.71 -3.63 -10.15
N LYS A 119 13.96 -3.98 -11.42
CA LYS A 119 14.42 -5.33 -11.82
C LYS A 119 15.76 -5.70 -11.19
N ASP A 120 16.66 -4.73 -11.06
CA ASP A 120 18.01 -4.93 -10.52
C ASP A 120 18.06 -5.01 -8.99
N ILE A 121 16.95 -4.68 -8.31
CA ILE A 121 16.87 -4.70 -6.85
C ILE A 121 16.72 -6.16 -6.38
N LYS A 122 17.84 -6.87 -6.19
CA LYS A 122 17.89 -8.22 -5.61
C LYS A 122 17.49 -8.20 -4.13
N THR A 123 16.20 -8.14 -3.81
CA THR A 123 15.70 -8.25 -2.44
C THR A 123 15.45 -9.71 -2.05
N HIS A 124 16.52 -10.42 -1.68
CA HIS A 124 16.41 -11.66 -0.89
C HIS A 124 16.58 -11.42 0.61
N HIS A 125 16.84 -10.19 1.06
CA HIS A 125 16.85 -9.87 2.47
C HIS A 125 15.52 -9.23 2.89
N PRO A 126 14.86 -9.73 3.96
CA PRO A 126 13.80 -8.96 4.59
C PRO A 126 14.43 -7.62 4.96
N PHE A 127 13.82 -6.50 4.54
CA PHE A 127 14.24 -5.18 4.96
C PHE A 127 14.33 -5.20 6.49
N HIS A 128 15.56 -5.28 6.99
CA HIS A 128 15.83 -5.40 8.41
C HIS A 128 15.18 -4.20 9.09
N LEU A 129 14.57 -4.49 10.24
CA LEU A 129 13.83 -3.61 11.15
C LEU A 129 14.60 -2.36 11.66
N ALA A 130 15.69 -1.95 11.03
CA ALA A 130 16.53 -0.83 11.43
C ALA A 130 15.78 0.51 11.48
N ASN A 131 14.72 0.70 10.68
CA ASN A 131 13.91 1.93 10.72
C ASN A 131 12.67 1.87 11.63
N VAL A 132 12.33 0.72 12.22
CA VAL A 132 11.22 0.63 13.19
C VAL A 132 11.73 0.64 14.63
N PHE A 133 12.97 0.18 14.87
CA PHE A 133 13.57 0.26 16.21
C PHE A 133 14.10 1.65 16.59
N SER A 134 14.63 2.42 15.64
CA SER A 134 15.09 3.80 15.91
C SER A 134 13.95 4.75 16.31
N ALA A 135 12.72 4.51 15.83
CA ALA A 135 11.56 5.31 16.22
C ALA A 135 11.01 4.97 17.62
N ARG A 136 11.22 3.73 18.12
CA ARG A 136 10.81 3.34 19.47
C ARG A 136 11.83 3.72 20.55
N ILE A 137 13.13 3.66 20.25
CA ILE A 137 14.17 4.15 21.18
C ILE A 137 14.15 5.68 21.27
N GLY A 138 13.84 6.38 20.16
CA GLY A 138 13.66 7.84 20.16
C GLY A 138 12.50 8.34 21.03
N LEU A 139 11.41 7.57 21.16
CA LEU A 139 10.30 7.94 22.05
C LEU A 139 10.60 7.61 23.54
N CYS A 140 11.31 6.53 23.84
CA CYS A 140 11.68 6.22 25.23
C CYS A 140 12.71 7.18 25.83
N LEU A 141 13.56 7.82 25.01
CA LEU A 141 14.52 8.83 25.49
C LEU A 141 13.92 10.23 25.67
N LEU A 142 12.71 10.48 25.17
CA LEU A 142 11.98 11.74 25.38
C LEU A 142 11.15 11.71 26.66
N ASP A 143 10.61 10.56 27.07
CA ASP A 143 9.88 10.43 28.33
C ASP A 143 10.80 10.51 29.58
N SER A 144 12.03 10.01 29.51
CA SER A 144 12.97 10.09 30.65
C SER A 144 13.52 11.49 30.91
N LYS A 145 13.52 12.38 29.91
CA LYS A 145 13.94 13.79 30.06
C LYS A 145 12.84 14.72 30.58
N LEU A 146 11.57 14.33 30.47
CA LEU A 146 10.44 15.12 30.99
C LEU A 146 10.14 14.82 32.46
N SER A 147 10.60 13.68 33.01
CA SER A 147 10.36 13.31 34.41
C SER A 147 11.29 14.00 35.42
N HIS A 148 12.40 14.62 35.00
CA HIS A 148 13.36 15.27 35.92
C HIS A 148 13.21 16.79 36.06
N LYS A 149 12.17 17.40 35.46
CA LYS A 149 11.93 18.85 35.53
C LYS A 149 10.81 19.28 36.49
N LYS A 150 10.32 18.38 37.34
CA LYS A 150 9.30 18.69 38.37
C LYS A 150 9.71 18.19 39.75
N THR A 151 10.79 18.71 40.28
CA THR A 151 11.03 18.81 41.73
C THR A 151 11.98 19.99 41.95
N ALA A 152 11.38 21.18 42.02
CA ALA A 152 11.88 22.33 42.75
C ALA A 152 10.76 22.73 43.71
#